data_AF-A0A844ZWM3-F1
#
_entry.id   AF-A0A844ZWM3-F1
#
_cell.length_a   1.000
_cell.length_b   1.000
_cell.length_c   1.000
_cell.angle_alpha   90.00
_cell.angle_beta   90.00
_cell.angle_gamma   90.00
#
_symmetry.space_group_name_H-M   'P 1'
#
loop_
_entity.id
_entity.type
_entity.pdbx_description
1 polymer ?
#
loop_
_entity_poly.entity_id
_entity_poly.type
_entity_poly.pdbx_seq_one_letter_code
_entity_poly.pdbx_strand_id
1 'polypeptide(L)'
;MHATDTQALRLKCRSRRGASADLEVLDISIGGAMVESRGWSAEVGERVLVTLPGLSAQPAELVWMEDGRAGIAFEHPLHETVFDRLEAMIGEQ
;
A
#
# COMPACT_ATOMS: atom_id res chain seq x y z
N MET A 1 30.47 5.26 -3.80
CA MET A 1 29.28 5.41 -2.94
C MET A 1 28.13 4.79 -3.70
N HIS A 2 27.94 3.47 -3.58
CA HIS A 2 26.74 2.83 -4.14
C HIS A 2 25.61 3.22 -3.20
N ALA A 3 24.70 4.09 -3.66
CA ALA A 3 23.40 4.19 -3.03
C ALA A 3 22.78 2.80 -3.23
N THR A 4 22.71 2.03 -2.15
CA THR A 4 21.95 0.79 -2.13
C THR A 4 20.52 1.20 -2.45
N ASP A 5 20.07 0.89 -3.66
CA ASP A 5 18.68 1.01 -4.06
C ASP A 5 17.92 -0.04 -3.23
N THR A 6 17.54 0.33 -2.01
CA THR A 6 16.62 -0.47 -1.20
C THR A 6 15.30 -0.43 -1.95
N GLN A 7 15.01 -1.51 -2.68
CA GLN A 7 13.83 -1.60 -3.52
C GLN A 7 12.58 -1.77 -2.65
N ALA A 8 12.13 -0.69 -2.02
CA ALA A 8 10.96 -0.69 -1.15
C ALA A 8 9.70 -1.02 -1.95
N LEU A 9 8.84 -1.87 -1.38
CA LEU A 9 7.54 -2.19 -1.97
C LEU A 9 6.70 -0.92 -2.07
N ARG A 10 6.23 -0.58 -3.28
CA ARG A 10 5.37 0.58 -3.53
C ARG A 10 3.94 0.14 -3.81
N LEU A 11 2.99 0.85 -3.21
CA LEU A 11 1.56 0.75 -3.48
C LEU A 11 1.08 2.04 -4.12
N LYS A 12 0.55 1.94 -5.34
CA LYS A 12 -0.12 3.07 -5.98
C LYS A 12 -1.54 3.16 -5.47
N CYS A 13 -1.89 4.27 -4.84
CA CYS A 13 -3.23 4.55 -4.36
C CYS A 13 -3.89 5.61 -5.23
N ARG A 14 -5.11 5.37 -5.68
CA ARG A 14 -5.92 6.32 -6.45
C ARG A 14 -7.25 6.59 -5.75
N SER A 15 -7.45 7.85 -5.37
CA SER A 15 -8.70 8.36 -4.84
C SER A 15 -9.77 8.43 -5.93
N ARG A 16 -11.05 8.30 -5.53
CA ARG A 16 -12.19 8.58 -6.40
C ARG A 16 -12.24 10.03 -6.89
N ARG A 17 -11.62 10.97 -6.17
CA ARG A 17 -11.51 12.38 -6.54
C ARG A 17 -10.44 12.65 -7.61
N GLY A 18 -9.74 11.60 -8.07
CA GLY A 18 -8.76 11.68 -9.15
C GLY A 18 -7.32 11.88 -8.70
N ALA A 19 -7.08 12.14 -7.41
CA ALA A 19 -5.73 12.17 -6.84
C ALA A 19 -5.10 10.78 -6.85
N SER A 20 -3.80 10.70 -7.10
CA SER A 20 -3.03 9.45 -6.97
C SER A 20 -1.74 9.69 -6.23
N ALA A 21 -1.36 8.76 -5.36
CA ALA A 21 -0.11 8.75 -4.63
C ALA A 21 0.59 7.41 -4.84
N ASP A 22 1.92 7.43 -4.82
CA ASP A 22 2.75 6.23 -4.79
C ASP A 22 3.34 6.15 -3.38
N LEU A 23 2.91 5.16 -2.61
CA LEU A 23 3.14 5.07 -1.18
C LEU A 23 4.08 3.91 -0.87
N GLU A 24 5.03 4.12 0.03
CA GLU A 24 5.88 3.03 0.52
C GLU A 24 5.08 2.12 1.44
N VAL A 25 5.13 0.81 1.19
CA VAL A 25 4.51 -0.21 2.04
C VAL A 25 5.47 -0.56 3.17
N LEU A 26 5.03 -0.29 4.39
CA LEU A 26 5.78 -0.55 5.62
C LEU A 26 5.50 -1.95 6.17
N ASP A 27 4.28 -2.44 5.95
CA ASP A 27 3.83 -3.76 6.37
C ASP A 27 2.70 -4.24 5.44
N ILE A 28 2.58 -5.54 5.22
CA ILE A 28 1.52 -6.12 4.38
C ILE A 28 0.91 -7.34 5.05
N SER A 29 -0.37 -7.54 4.80
CA SER A 29 -1.13 -8.71 5.23
C SER A 29 -2.06 -9.15 4.09
N ILE A 30 -2.68 -10.32 4.25
CA ILE A 30 -3.71 -10.80 3.32
C ILE A 30 -4.88 -9.80 3.20
N GLY A 31 -5.22 -9.08 4.28
CA GLY A 31 -6.38 -8.18 4.32
C GLY A 31 -6.08 -6.71 4.04
N GLY A 32 -4.82 -6.31 3.89
CA GLY A 32 -4.48 -4.90 3.78
C GLY A 32 -2.98 -4.61 3.82
N ALA A 33 -2.64 -3.33 3.78
CA ALA A 33 -1.27 -2.84 3.87
C ALA A 33 -1.18 -1.62 4.79
N MET A 34 -0.07 -1.51 5.51
CA MET A 34 0.35 -0.29 6.17
C MET A 34 1.30 0.47 5.24
N VAL A 35 1.09 1.77 5.08
CA VAL A 35 1.89 2.61 4.19
C VAL A 35 2.39 3.88 4.90
N GLU A 36 3.51 4.43 4.43
CA GLU A 36 3.91 5.78 4.81
C GLU A 36 2.95 6.79 4.18
N SER A 37 2.40 7.70 4.99
CA SER A 37 1.39 8.68 4.59
C SER A 37 1.85 10.13 4.74
N ARG A 38 3.14 10.39 4.95
CA ARG A 38 3.68 11.75 5.07
C ARG A 38 3.42 12.55 3.80
N GLY A 39 2.62 13.61 3.92
CA GLY A 39 2.23 14.46 2.78
C GLY A 39 1.10 13.88 1.93
N TRP A 40 0.51 12.74 2.31
CA TRP A 40 -0.67 12.18 1.66
C TRP A 40 -1.95 12.75 2.30
N SER A 41 -2.87 13.25 1.48
CA SER A 41 -4.06 14.00 1.94
C SER A 41 -5.39 13.26 1.72
N ALA A 42 -5.40 11.93 1.93
CA ALA A 42 -6.63 11.13 1.84
C ALA A 42 -7.42 11.15 3.16
N GLU A 43 -8.73 10.89 3.08
CA GLU A 43 -9.64 10.91 4.23
C GLU A 43 -9.92 9.48 4.74
N VAL A 44 -9.91 9.27 6.06
CA VAL A 44 -10.34 7.98 6.63
C VAL A 44 -11.79 7.67 6.26
N GLY A 45 -12.07 6.43 5.88
CA GLY A 45 -13.32 5.95 5.28
C GLY A 45 -13.41 6.16 3.76
N GLU A 46 -12.39 6.76 3.14
CA GLU A 46 -12.36 6.94 1.69
C GLU A 46 -12.10 5.61 0.97
N ARG A 47 -12.96 5.31 0.00
CA ARG A 47 -12.74 4.21 -0.96
C ARG A 47 -11.73 4.63 -2.01
N VAL A 48 -10.69 3.82 -2.14
CA VAL A 48 -9.57 4.01 -3.05
C VAL A 48 -9.39 2.79 -3.95
N LEU A 49 -8.67 2.98 -5.06
CA LEU A 49 -8.15 1.89 -5.86
C LEU A 49 -6.67 1.75 -5.56
N VAL A 50 -6.24 0.57 -5.12
CA VAL A 50 -4.84 0.26 -4.87
C VAL A 50 -4.29 -0.62 -5.97
N THR A 51 -3.03 -0.39 -6.35
CA THR A 51 -2.30 -1.23 -7.30
C THR A 51 -0.96 -1.59 -6.71
N LEU A 52 -0.79 -2.88 -6.46
CA LEU A 52 0.47 -3.49 -6.01
C LEU A 52 1.25 -4.01 -7.22
N PRO A 53 2.58 -4.19 -7.12
CA PRO A 53 3.40 -4.66 -8.23
C PRO A 53 2.94 -6.03 -8.74
N GLY A 54 2.66 -6.10 -10.04
CA GLY A 54 2.20 -7.34 -10.69
C GLY A 54 0.73 -7.69 -10.46
N LEU A 55 -0.06 -6.83 -9.82
CA LEU A 55 -1.50 -6.99 -9.66
C LEU A 55 -2.29 -5.92 -10.42
N SER A 56 -3.52 -6.24 -10.77
CA SER A 56 -4.50 -5.27 -11.23
C SER A 56 -4.95 -4.35 -10.10
N ALA A 57 -5.45 -3.17 -10.44
CA ALA A 57 -6.05 -2.26 -9.48
C ALA A 57 -7.25 -2.93 -8.79
N GLN A 58 -7.30 -2.85 -7.46
CA GLN A 58 -8.35 -3.47 -6.65
C GLN A 58 -8.95 -2.45 -5.66
N PRO A 59 -10.24 -2.57 -5.32
CA PRO A 59 -10.89 -1.69 -4.36
C PRO A 59 -10.36 -1.92 -2.95
N ALA A 60 -10.22 -0.83 -2.22
CA ALA A 60 -9.77 -0.81 -0.84
C ALA A 60 -10.32 0.44 -0.11
N GLU A 61 -10.14 0.48 1.19
CA GLU A 61 -10.58 1.59 2.05
C GLU A 61 -9.43 2.05 2.95
N LEU A 62 -9.24 3.37 3.07
CA LEU A 62 -8.38 3.95 4.08
C LEU A 62 -9.07 3.85 5.45
N VAL A 63 -8.61 2.95 6.33
CA VAL A 63 -9.30 2.64 7.60
C VAL A 63 -8.79 3.44 8.79
N TRP A 64 -7.54 3.92 8.73
CA TRP A 64 -6.96 4.80 9.74
C TRP A 64 -5.77 5.55 9.18
N MET A 65 -5.44 6.69 9.79
CA MET A 65 -4.24 7.48 9.50
C MET A 65 -3.72 8.08 10.80
N GLU A 66 -2.48 7.77 11.17
CA GLU A 66 -1.87 8.20 12.42
C GLU A 66 -0.34 8.24 12.27
N ASP A 67 0.31 9.23 12.90
CA ASP A 67 1.79 9.35 12.98
C ASP A 67 2.52 9.25 11.62
N GLY A 68 1.93 9.80 10.56
CA GLY A 68 2.50 9.73 9.21
C GLY A 68 2.48 8.32 8.60
N ARG A 69 1.62 7.43 9.13
CA ARG A 69 1.29 6.12 8.58
C ARG A 69 -0.19 6.05 8.27
N ALA A 70 -0.57 5.09 7.43
CA ALA A 70 -1.96 4.84 7.10
C ALA A 70 -2.19 3.34 6.89
N GLY A 71 -3.37 2.88 7.31
CA GLY A 71 -3.83 1.52 7.05
C GLY A 71 -4.83 1.49 5.92
N ILE A 72 -4.56 0.66 4.92
CA ILE A 72 -5.47 0.43 3.80
C ILE A 72 -5.98 -1.00 3.88
N ALA A 73 -7.29 -1.18 4.03
CA ALA A 73 -7.93 -2.49 4.02
C ALA A 73 -8.39 -2.84 2.59
N PHE A 74 -7.98 -4.00 2.10
CA PHE A 74 -8.43 -4.49 0.81
C PHE A 74 -9.88 -4.99 0.91
N GLU A 75 -10.71 -4.67 -0.08
CA GLU A 75 -12.10 -5.15 -0.11
C GLU A 75 -12.15 -6.68 -0.32
N HIS A 76 -11.16 -7.22 -1.02
CA HIS A 76 -10.97 -8.65 -1.20
C HIS A 76 -9.60 -9.07 -0.67
N PRO A 77 -9.52 -10.17 0.11
CA PRO A 77 -8.26 -10.74 0.56
C PRO A 77 -7.31 -11.02 -0.61
N LEU A 78 -6.02 -10.81 -0.40
CA LEU A 78 -4.99 -11.29 -1.32
C LEU A 78 -4.97 -12.82 -1.32
N HIS A 79 -4.63 -13.40 -2.47
CA HIS A 79 -4.29 -14.82 -2.54
C HIS A 79 -2.97 -15.08 -1.81
N GLU A 80 -2.83 -16.22 -1.12
CA GLU A 80 -1.65 -16.56 -0.31
C GLU A 80 -0.34 -16.41 -1.11
N THR A 81 -0.25 -17.00 -2.31
CA THR A 81 0.93 -16.86 -3.19
C THR A 81 1.28 -15.42 -3.57
N VAL A 82 0.27 -14.54 -3.65
CA VAL A 82 0.49 -13.11 -3.94
C VAL A 82 1.04 -12.43 -2.69
N PHE A 83 0.48 -12.73 -1.52
CA PHE A 83 0.98 -12.26 -0.24
C PHE A 83 2.44 -12.67 -0.02
N ASP A 84 2.78 -13.96 -0.14
CA ASP A 84 4.14 -14.47 0.03
C ASP A 84 5.15 -13.72 -0.85
N ARG A 85 4.77 -13.47 -2.11
CA ARG A 85 5.60 -12.73 -3.06
C ARG A 85 5.82 -11.28 -2.62
N LEU A 86 4.78 -10.59 -2.14
CA LEU A 86 4.87 -9.19 -1.74
C LEU A 86 5.61 -9.05 -0.41
N GLU A 87 5.38 -9.96 0.54
CA GLU A 87 6.09 -10.02 1.81
C GLU A 87 7.61 -10.19 1.59
N ALA A 88 8.02 -11.06 0.66
CA ALA A 88 9.42 -11.23 0.29
C ALA A 88 10.08 -9.95 -0.27
N MET A 89 9.29 -8.97 -0.75
CA MET A 89 9.81 -7.66 -1.20
C MET A 89 10.01 -6.68 -0.05
N ILE A 90 9.40 -6.93 1.12
CA ILE A 90 9.55 -6.11 2.34
C ILE A 90 10.64 -6.69 3.26
N GLY A 91 10.77 -8.02 3.30
CA GLY A 91 11.55 -8.77 4.30
C GLY A 91 13.08 -8.80 4.15
N GLU A 92 13.67 -8.12 3.16
CA GLU A 92 15.13 -8.03 2.99
C GLU A 92 15.69 -6.74 3.62
N GLN A 93 15.55 -6.59 4.95
CA GLN A 93 16.11 -5.46 5.72
C GLN A 93 17.22 -5.89 6.67
#